data_AF-A0A290SAE1-F1
#
_entry.id   AF-A0A290SAE1-F1
#
_cell.length_a   1.000
_cell.length_b   1.000
_cell.length_c   1.000
_cell.angle_alpha   90.00
_cell.angle_beta   90.00
_cell.angle_gamma   90.00
#
_symmetry.space_group_name_H-M   'P 1'
#
loop_
_entity.id
_entity.type
_entity.pdbx_description
1 polymer ?
#
loop_
_entity_poly.entity_id
_entity_poly.type
_entity_poly.pdbx_seq_one_letter_code
_entity_poly.pdbx_strand_id
1 'polypeptide(L)' 'MRKEFTEIHRNLWNGALWSPSYFAGSCGGASLDVLTAYIEQQNRPKKC' A
#
# COMPACT_ATOMS: atom_id res chain seq x y z
N MET A 1 -14.23 -8.26 1.72
CA MET A 1 -14.34 -6.79 1.91
C MET A 1 -15.52 -6.51 2.83
N ARG A 2 -15.38 -5.63 3.84
CA ARG A 2 -16.44 -5.40 4.84
C ARG A 2 -17.65 -4.76 4.17
N LYS A 3 -18.84 -5.35 4.35
CA LYS A 3 -20.10 -4.92 3.72
C LYS A 3 -20.73 -3.67 4.36
N GLU A 4 -20.19 -3.24 5.50
CA GLU A 4 -20.69 -2.11 6.30
C GLU A 4 -20.39 -0.74 5.66
N PHE A 5 -19.45 -0.66 4.72
CA PHE A 5 -19.04 0.59 4.08
C PHE A 5 -19.21 0.53 2.57
N THR A 6 -20.46 0.58 2.10
CA THR A 6 -20.79 0.54 0.66
C THR A 6 -20.47 1.85 -0.06
N GLU A 7 -20.37 2.97 0.65
CA GLU A 7 -20.09 4.30 0.08
C GLU A 7 -18.70 4.38 -0.53
N ILE A 8 -17.69 3.81 0.15
CA ILE A 8 -16.31 3.78 -0.34
C ILE A 8 -16.14 2.90 -1.57
N HIS A 9 -17.10 2.01 -1.89
CA HIS A 9 -16.99 1.09 -3.03
C HIS A 9 -16.85 1.81 -4.37
N ARG A 10 -17.45 2.99 -4.53
CA ARG A 10 -17.36 3.78 -5.77
C ARG A 10 -15.98 4.41 -5.98
N ASN A 11 -15.22 4.58 -4.90
CA ASN A 11 -13.94 5.29 -4.91
C ASN A 11 -12.73 4.35 -4.89
N LEU A 12 -12.96 3.03 -4.91
CA LEU A 12 -11.89 2.03 -4.94
C LEU A 12 -11.33 1.90 -6.36
N TRP A 13 -10.03 2.10 -6.50
CA TRP A 13 -9.34 1.73 -7.72
C TRP A 13 -9.31 0.20 -7.85
N ASN A 14 -9.97 -0.35 -8.88
CA ASN A 14 -10.05 -1.79 -9.13
C ASN A 14 -10.70 -2.63 -8.01
N GLY A 15 -11.58 -2.02 -7.20
CA GLY A 15 -12.29 -2.72 -6.11
C GLY A 15 -11.42 -3.14 -4.93
N ALA A 16 -10.15 -2.73 -4.89
CA ALA A 16 -9.22 -3.01 -3.81
C ALA A 16 -9.01 -1.78 -2.93
N LEU A 17 -9.05 -1.96 -1.60
CA LEU A 17 -8.84 -0.88 -0.64
C LEU A 17 -7.36 -0.51 -0.49
N TRP A 18 -6.48 -1.49 -0.69
CA TRP A 18 -5.04 -1.34 -0.51
C TRP A 18 -4.33 -1.83 -1.76
N SER A 19 -3.17 -1.24 -2.04
CA SER A 19 -2.25 -1.76 -3.05
C SER A 19 -1.91 -3.22 -2.73
N PRO A 20 -1.77 -4.10 -3.74
CA PRO A 20 -1.32 -5.48 -3.53
C PRO A 20 0.12 -5.55 -2.99
N SER A 21 0.90 -4.48 -3.11
CA SER A 21 2.23 -4.37 -2.51
C SER A 21 2.12 -4.08 -1.02
N TYR A 22 2.68 -4.94 -0.19
CA TYR A 22 2.77 -4.76 1.27
C TYR A 22 4.20 -5.03 1.73
N PHE A 23 4.60 -4.33 2.79
CA PHE A 23 5.87 -4.54 3.48
C PHE A 23 5.59 -5.19 4.83
N ALA A 24 6.27 -6.28 5.14
CA ALA A 24 6.23 -6.95 6.44
C ALA A 24 7.67 -7.12 6.95
N GLY A 25 7.97 -6.55 8.10
CA GLY A 25 9.28 -6.62 8.74
C GLY A 25 9.14 -6.90 10.24
N SER A 26 10.10 -7.64 10.80
CA SER A 26 10.16 -7.89 12.25
C SER A 26 10.62 -6.64 12.99
N CYS A 27 9.89 -6.21 14.02
CA CYS A 27 10.30 -5.14 14.94
C CYS A 27 11.42 -5.63 15.88
N GLY A 28 12.61 -5.80 15.33
CA GLY A 28 13.83 -6.15 16.07
C GLY A 28 15.09 -5.58 15.40
N GLY A 29 14.95 -4.47 14.67
CA GLY A 29 16.05 -3.82 13.95
C GLY A 29 15.81 -3.53 12.46
N ALA A 30 14.56 -3.40 12.00
CA ALA A 30 14.32 -2.82 10.68
C ALA A 30 14.69 -1.32 10.71
N SER A 31 15.92 -1.01 10.31
CA SER A 31 16.44 0.35 10.21
C SER A 31 15.55 1.19 9.29
N LEU A 32 15.43 2.49 9.60
CA LEU A 32 14.73 3.47 8.75
C LEU A 32 15.20 3.44 7.28
N ASP A 33 16.44 3.00 7.05
CA ASP A 33 17.02 2.82 5.71
C ASP A 33 16.25 1.80 4.86
N VAL A 34 15.77 0.71 5.46
CA VAL A 34 15.04 -0.35 4.73
C VAL A 34 13.67 0.18 4.28
N LEU A 35 13.00 0.97 5.13
CA LEU A 35 11.72 1.58 4.78
C LEU A 35 11.88 2.63 3.68
N THR A 36 12.95 3.44 3.77
CA THR A 36 13.27 4.46 2.76
C THR A 36 13.54 3.81 1.41
N ALA A 37 14.38 2.77 1.37
CA ALA A 37 14.67 2.01 0.16
C ALA A 37 13.40 1.38 -0.46
N TYR A 38 12.49 0.85 0.37
CA TYR A 38 11.22 0.30 -0.10
C TYR A 38 10.34 1.37 -0.79
N ILE A 39 10.25 2.57 -0.20
CA ILE A 39 9.46 3.69 -0.75
C ILE A 39 10.06 4.20 -2.07
N GLU A 40 11.38 4.25 -2.17
CA GLU A 40 12.08 4.71 -3.38
C GLU A 40 12.02 3.71 -4.53
N GLN A 41 12.15 2.41 -4.23
CA GLN A 41 12.08 1.35 -5.23
C GLN A 41 10.65 1.11 -5.74
N GLN A 42 9.63 1.53 -4.99
CA GLN A 42 8.26 1.36 -5.42
C GLN A 42 7.98 2.21 -6.67
N ASN A 43 7.89 1.54 -7.83
CA ASN A 43 7.57 2.15 -9.12
C ASN A 43 6.30 2.99 -8.99
N ARG A 44 6.47 4.32 -8.91
CA ARG A 44 5.35 5.25 -8.89
C ARG A 44 4.68 5.17 -10.26
N PRO A 45 3.36 4.91 -10.33
CA PRO A 45 2.67 4.98 -11.61
C PRO A 45 2.89 6.38 -12.18
N LYS A 46 3.50 6.47 -13.36
CA LYS A 46 3.64 7.75 -14.07
C LYS A 46 2.22 8.25 -14.34
N LYS A 47 1.88 9.42 -13.80
CA LYS A 47 0.64 10.11 -14.16
C LYS A 47 0.69 10.36 -15.66
N CYS A 48 -0.26 9.78 -16.38
CA CYS A 48 -0.56 10.13 -17.77
C CYS A 48 -1.00 11.60 -17.87
#